data_AF-A0A8T4ZTW8-F1
#
_entry.id   AF-A0A8T4ZTW8-F1
#
_cell.length_a   1.000
_cell.length_b   1.000
_cell.length_c   1.000
_cell.angle_alpha   90.00
_cell.angle_beta   90.00
_cell.angle_gamma   90.00
#
_symmetry.space_group_name_H-M   'P 1'
#
loop_
_entity.id
_entity.type
_entity.pdbx_description
1 polymer ?
#
loop_
_entity_poly.entity_id
_entity_poly.type
_entity_poly.pdbx_seq_one_letter_code
_entity_poly.pdbx_strand_id
1 'polypeptide(L)' 'CPEACKALSLEHRLLNDEYRSLIERAIQAFKDRTEAFDDNHPWRRRGCNLNHVKNWLRLFNLH' A
#
# COMPACT_ATOMS: atom_id res chain seq x y z
N CYS A 1 8.22 -11.14 7.78
CA CYS A 1 7.48 -11.88 8.82
C CYS A 1 7.70 -13.38 8.65
N PRO A 2 8.29 -14.07 9.64
CA PRO A 2 8.44 -15.53 9.65
C PRO A 2 7.11 -16.29 9.46
N GLU A 3 6.02 -15.74 9.98
CA GLU A 3 4.68 -16.34 9.96
C GLU A 3 4.10 -16.39 8.54
N ALA A 4 4.27 -15.31 7.76
CA ALA A 4 3.85 -15.26 6.36
C ALA A 4 4.67 -16.21 5.48
N CYS A 5 5.98 -16.28 5.72
CA CYS A 5 6.86 -17.23 5.03
C CYS A 5 6.41 -18.68 5.31
N LYS A 6 6.13 -19.01 6.58
CA LYS A 6 5.64 -20.33 6.98
C LYS A 6 4.30 -20.68 6.34
N ALA A 7 3.35 -19.74 6.30
CA ALA A 7 2.05 -19.96 5.66
C ALA A 7 2.17 -20.25 4.16
N LEU A 8 3.19 -19.67 3.51
CA LEU A 8 3.47 -19.86 2.08
C LEU A 8 4.50 -20.97 1.80
N SER A 9 4.93 -21.72 2.82
CA SER A 9 6.01 -22.73 2.70
C SER A 9 7.30 -22.18 2.09
N LEU A 10 7.60 -20.90 2.34
CA LEU A 10 8.82 -20.22 1.90
C LEU A 10 9.87 -20.23 3.02
N GLU A 11 11.12 -20.42 2.64
CA GLU A 11 12.25 -20.29 3.56
C GLU A 11 12.39 -18.82 4.01
N HIS A 12 12.35 -18.59 5.33
CA HIS A 12 12.55 -17.26 5.86
C HIS A 12 14.05 -16.94 5.91
N ARG A 13 14.51 -16.09 5.00
CA ARG A 13 15.87 -15.56 5.01
C ARG A 13 15.87 -14.11 5.47
N LEU A 14 16.76 -13.79 6.40
CA LEU A 14 17.07 -12.40 6.71
C LEU A 14 17.83 -11.82 5.51
N LEU A 15 17.24 -10.79 4.93
CA LEU A 15 17.80 -10.06 3.80
C LEU A 15 19.03 -9.27 4.28
N ASN A 16 20.07 -9.21 3.45
CA ASN A 16 21.23 -8.35 3.70
C ASN A 16 20.83 -6.85 3.64
N ASP A 17 21.73 -5.95 4.07
CA ASP A 17 21.45 -4.51 4.19
C ASP A 17 21.00 -3.83 2.88
N GLU A 18 21.41 -4.37 1.74
CA GLU A 18 21.02 -3.87 0.41
C GLU A 18 19.53 -4.10 0.13
N TYR A 19 19.05 -5.33 0.31
CA TYR A 19 17.64 -5.66 0.14
C TYR A 19 16.75 -5.00 1.20
N ARG A 20 17.27 -4.81 2.42
CA ARG A 20 16.58 -4.05 3.48
C ARG A 20 16.28 -2.62 3.00
N SER A 21 17.29 -1.95 2.46
CA SER A 21 17.18 -0.58 1.94
C SER A 21 16.21 -0.48 0.75
N LEU A 22 16.22 -1.47 -0.15
CA LEU A 22 15.28 -1.54 -1.27
C LEU A 22 13.83 -1.70 -0.82
N ILE A 23 13.57 -2.58 0.15
CA ILE A 23 12.24 -2.79 0.71
C ILE A 23 11.75 -1.54 1.45
N GLU A 24 12.60 -0.92 2.26
CA GLU A 24 12.26 0.33 2.95
C GLU A 24 11.88 1.44 1.97
N ARG A 25 12.64 1.59 0.87
CA ARG A 25 12.31 2.55 -0.21
C ARG A 25 11.00 2.21 -0.91
N ALA A 26 10.74 0.93 -1.19
CA ALA A 26 9.50 0.50 -1.81
C ALA A 26 8.28 0.78 -0.92
N ILE A 27 8.40 0.49 0.38
CA ILE A 27 7.37 0.80 1.39
C ILE A 27 7.15 2.31 1.47
N GLN A 28 8.22 3.11 1.51
CA GLN A 28 8.09 4.57 1.59
C GLN A 28 7.41 5.14 0.34
N ALA A 29 7.80 4.68 -0.85
CA ALA A 29 7.13 5.10 -2.09
C ALA A 29 5.65 4.74 -2.13
N PHE A 30 5.26 3.60 -1.53
CA PHE A 30 3.84 3.25 -1.37
C PHE A 30 3.15 4.21 -0.41
N LYS A 31 3.75 4.47 0.76
CA LYS A 31 3.24 5.44 1.75
C LYS A 31 3.03 6.80 1.13
N ASP A 32 4.03 7.37 0.46
CA ASP A 32 3.95 8.71 -0.17
C ASP A 32 2.83 8.78 -1.21
N ARG A 33 2.64 7.71 -2.00
CA ARG A 33 1.52 7.63 -2.96
C ARG A 33 0.17 7.53 -2.27
N THR A 34 0.15 6.94 -1.07
CA THR A 34 -1.07 6.73 -0.28
C THR A 34 -1.37 7.80 0.76
N GLU A 35 -0.42 8.67 1.06
CA GLU A 35 -0.54 9.78 2.01
C GLU A 35 -1.64 10.74 1.56
N ALA A 36 -1.73 10.98 0.25
CA ALA A 36 -2.82 11.70 -0.35
C ALA A 36 -4.21 11.07 -0.10
N PHE A 37 -4.34 9.79 0.28
CA PHE A 37 -5.64 9.21 0.69
C PHE A 37 -6.04 9.59 2.10
N ASP A 38 -5.07 9.65 3.01
CA ASP A 38 -5.31 10.01 4.39
C ASP A 38 -5.58 11.52 4.48
N ASP A 39 -4.77 12.32 3.79
CA ASP A 39 -4.91 13.77 3.72
C ASP A 39 -6.18 14.22 2.99
N ASN A 40 -6.56 13.54 1.91
CA ASN A 40 -7.78 13.85 1.17
C ASN A 40 -8.98 13.03 1.62
N HIS A 41 -9.03 12.60 2.89
CA HIS A 41 -10.18 11.91 3.49
C HIS A 41 -11.47 12.51 2.92
N PRO A 42 -12.30 11.71 2.22
CA PRO A 42 -13.17 12.18 1.16
C PRO A 42 -13.98 13.37 1.64
N TRP A 43 -13.67 14.53 1.05
CA TRP A 43 -14.33 15.78 1.37
C TRP A 43 -15.83 15.58 1.14
N ARG A 44 -16.60 15.42 2.23
CA ARG A 44 -18.05 15.30 2.20
C ARG A 44 -18.69 16.67 1.89
N ARG A 45 -18.42 17.25 0.72
CA ARG A 45 -19.22 18.38 0.22
C ARG A 45 -20.61 17.86 -0.15
N ARG A 46 -21.66 18.61 0.20
CA ARG A 46 -23.02 18.34 -0.32
C ARG A 46 -22.97 18.27 -1.85
N GLY A 47 -23.44 17.16 -2.42
CA GLY A 47 -23.42 16.91 -3.87
C GLY A 47 -22.19 16.16 -4.38
N CYS A 48 -21.25 15.75 -3.54
CA CYS A 48 -20.16 14.88 -3.98
C CYS A 48 -20.69 13.46 -4.29
N ASN A 49 -20.57 13.03 -5.55
CA ASN A 49 -21.02 11.71 -6.02
C ASN A 49 -20.07 10.55 -5.66
N LEU A 50 -19.00 10.83 -4.90
CA LEU A 50 -17.97 9.87 -4.49
C LEU A 50 -17.28 9.11 -5.65
N ASN A 51 -17.38 9.59 -6.90
CA ASN A 51 -16.73 8.94 -8.04
C ASN A 51 -15.20 8.92 -7.89
N HIS A 52 -14.62 9.93 -7.25
CA HIS A 52 -13.20 9.95 -6.95
C HIS A 52 -12.81 8.75 -6.06
N VAL A 53 -13.59 8.46 -5.01
CA VAL A 53 -13.38 7.28 -4.14
C VAL A 53 -13.54 5.97 -4.91
N LYS A 54 -14.56 5.86 -5.77
CA LYS A 54 -14.80 4.64 -6.57
C LYS A 54 -13.68 4.37 -7.59
N ASN A 55 -13.26 5.41 -8.31
CA ASN A 55 -12.14 5.31 -9.25
C ASN A 55 -10.83 5.01 -8.51
N TRP A 56 -10.68 5.51 -7.29
CA TRP A 56 -9.55 5.19 -6.41
C TRP A 56 -9.53 3.73 -5.96
N LEU A 57 -10.65 3.18 -5.49
CA LEU A 57 -10.74 1.75 -5.11
C LEU A 57 -10.46 0.83 -6.30
N ARG A 58 -10.80 1.24 -7.52
CA ARG A 58 -10.45 0.51 -8.75
C ARG A 58 -8.95 0.44 -9.03
N LEU A 59 -8.16 1.43 -8.60
CA LEU A 59 -6.70 1.38 -8.75
C LEU A 59 -6.05 0.31 -7.84
N PHE A 60 -6.71 -0.06 -6.73
CA PHE A 60 -6.22 -1.06 -5.78
C PHE A 60 -6.83 -2.44 -5.95
N ASN A 61 -8.04 -2.54 -6.54
CA ASN A 61 -8.55 -3.81 -7.06
C ASN A 61 -7.78 -4.15 -8.35
N LEU A 62 -6.55 -4.64 -8.17
CA LEU A 62 -5.83 -5.43 -9.17
C LEU A 62 -6.76 -6.56 -9.63
N HIS A 63 -7.16 -6.48 -10.91
CA HIS A 63 -7.80 -7.57 -11.63
C HIS A 63 -6.76 -8.63 -12.03
#